data_AF-A0A318T9D1-F1
#
_entry.id   AF-A0A318T9D1-F1
#
_cell.length_a   1.000
_cell.length_b   1.000
_cell.length_c   1.000
_cell.angle_alpha   90.00
_cell.angle_beta   90.00
_cell.angle_gamma   90.00
#
_symmetry.space_group_name_H-M   'P 1'
#
loop_
_entity.id
_entity.type
_entity.pdbx_description
1 polymer ?
#
loop_
_entity_poly.entity_id
_entity_poly.type
_entity_poly.pdbx_seq_one_letter_code
_entity_poly.pdbx_strand_id
1 'polypeptide(L)'
;MPEHTAKAAERFRYNRMVFVLPPWPEIFKRDAERKQDLDEARRTFEAVSAAYMACGYELITVPRVTVEERVRFVLKKAGLL
;
A
#
# COMPACT_ATOMS: atom_id res chain seq x y z
N MET A 1 15.52 10.24 -2.90
CA MET A 1 14.55 10.92 -3.78
C MET A 1 15.12 12.27 -4.18
N PRO A 2 15.05 12.68 -5.46
CA PRO A 2 15.45 14.02 -5.88
C PRO A 2 14.62 15.11 -5.17
N GLU A 3 15.21 16.26 -4.85
CA GLU A 3 14.56 17.31 -4.05
C GLU A 3 13.23 17.81 -4.66
N HIS A 4 13.18 17.98 -5.98
CA HIS A 4 11.96 18.43 -6.66
C HIS A 4 10.80 17.43 -6.50
N THR A 5 11.09 16.13 -6.40
CA THR A 5 10.06 15.10 -6.18
C THR A 5 9.52 15.13 -4.75
N ALA A 6 10.38 15.38 -3.75
CA ALA A 6 9.96 15.53 -2.36
C ALA A 6 9.04 16.76 -2.19
N LYS A 7 9.43 17.90 -2.77
CA LYS A 7 8.61 19.12 -2.78
C LYS A 7 7.26 18.92 -3.46
N ALA A 8 7.22 18.16 -4.56
CA ALA A 8 5.95 17.82 -5.21
C ALA A 8 5.06 16.95 -4.32
N ALA A 9 5.61 15.93 -3.66
CA ALA A 9 4.88 15.05 -2.75
C ALA A 9 4.36 15.76 -1.48
N GLU A 10 5.02 16.83 -1.05
CA GLU A 10 4.55 17.72 0.02
C GLU A 10 3.41 18.64 -0.45
N ARG A 11 3.51 19.18 -1.67
CA ARG A 11 2.53 20.13 -2.21
C ARG A 11 1.23 19.47 -2.67
N PHE A 12 1.32 18.30 -3.28
CA PHE A 12 0.17 17.60 -3.89
C PHE A 12 -0.20 16.38 -3.05
N ARG A 13 -0.91 16.64 -1.94
CA ARG A 13 -1.25 15.64 -0.94
C ARG A 13 -2.53 14.87 -1.30
N TYR A 14 -2.47 13.56 -1.11
CA TYR A 14 -3.67 12.73 -0.97
C TYR A 14 -4.14 12.72 0.50
N ASN A 15 -5.17 11.92 0.80
CA ASN A 15 -5.57 11.66 2.18
C ASN A 15 -4.38 11.15 3.01
N ARG A 16 -4.28 11.58 4.27
CA ARG A 16 -3.21 11.20 5.20
C ARG A 16 -3.17 9.70 5.45
N MET A 17 -4.32 9.03 5.50
CA MET A 17 -4.41 7.59 5.69
C MET A 17 -4.32 6.87 4.35
N VAL A 18 -3.37 5.95 4.23
CA VAL A 18 -3.09 5.18 3.01
C VAL A 18 -3.22 3.69 3.31
N PHE A 19 -4.09 3.00 2.56
CA PHE A 19 -4.20 1.55 2.67
C PHE A 19 -3.01 0.87 2.00
N VAL A 20 -2.41 -0.09 2.71
CA VAL A 20 -1.33 -0.91 2.18
C VAL A 20 -1.66 -2.39 2.28
N LEU A 21 -1.25 -3.13 1.26
CA LEU A 21 -1.52 -4.55 1.11
C LEU A 21 -0.17 -5.29 1.03
N PRO A 22 0.30 -5.89 2.14
CA PRO A 22 1.53 -6.67 2.13
C PRO A 22 1.43 -7.82 1.11
N PRO A 23 2.55 -8.23 0.48
CA PRO A 23 2.58 -9.44 -0.34
C PRO A 23 1.95 -10.61 0.41
N TRP A 24 1.17 -11.42 -0.29
CA TRP A 24 0.38 -12.48 0.31
C TRP A 24 0.81 -13.83 -0.29
N PRO A 25 1.80 -14.53 0.33
CA PRO A 25 2.38 -15.77 -0.21
C PRO A 25 1.35 -16.86 -0.48
N GLU A 26 0.35 -17.01 0.39
CA GLU A 26 -0.66 -18.07 0.33
C GLU A 26 -1.56 -17.99 -0.92
N ILE A 27 -1.70 -16.80 -1.51
CA ILE A 27 -2.43 -16.60 -2.77
C ILE A 27 -1.51 -16.10 -3.90
N PHE A 28 -0.19 -16.13 -3.68
CA PHE A 28 0.77 -15.65 -4.66
C PHE A 28 0.91 -16.68 -5.78
N LYS A 29 0.48 -16.29 -6.98
CA LYS A 29 0.70 -17.05 -8.19
C LYS A 29 1.34 -16.12 -9.23
N ARG A 30 2.32 -16.65 -9.96
CA ARG A 30 2.80 -16.01 -11.19
C ARG A 30 1.75 -16.24 -12.27
N ASP A 31 1.27 -15.15 -12.83
CA ASP A 31 0.41 -15.11 -14.00
C ASP A 31 1.01 -14.12 -15.01
N ALA A 32 0.33 -13.91 -16.14
CA ALA A 32 0.82 -13.01 -17.18
C ALA A 32 0.91 -11.54 -16.73
N GLU A 33 0.19 -11.15 -15.67
CA GLU A 33 0.15 -9.77 -15.17
C GLU A 33 1.23 -9.54 -14.10
N ARG A 34 1.53 -10.55 -13.27
CA ARG A 34 2.49 -10.45 -12.18
C ARG A 34 3.93 -10.70 -12.64
N LYS A 35 4.62 -9.60 -12.93
CA LYS A 35 6.02 -9.58 -13.38
C LYS A 35 7.05 -9.83 -12.27
N GLN A 36 6.73 -9.43 -11.03
CA GLN A 36 7.64 -9.53 -9.89
C GLN A 36 7.57 -10.92 -9.24
N ASP A 37 8.70 -11.41 -8.74
CA ASP A 37 8.71 -12.54 -7.81
C ASP A 37 8.28 -12.14 -6.38
N LEU A 38 8.09 -13.12 -5.50
CA LEU A 38 7.61 -12.85 -4.14
C LEU A 38 8.61 -12.02 -3.31
N ASP A 39 9.90 -12.21 -3.52
CA ASP A 39 10.95 -11.49 -2.81
C ASP A 39 11.08 -10.05 -3.32
N GLU A 40 10.98 -9.84 -4.63
CA GLU A 40 10.87 -8.53 -5.27
C GLU A 40 9.62 -7.79 -4.80
N ALA A 41 8.48 -8.46 -4.69
CA ALA A 41 7.25 -7.87 -4.17
C ALA A 41 7.42 -7.44 -2.70
N ARG A 42 8.13 -8.23 -1.87
CA ARG A 42 8.45 -7.89 -0.48
C ARG A 42 9.37 -6.68 -0.38
N ARG A 43 10.48 -6.67 -1.12
CA ARG A 43 11.40 -5.51 -1.18
C ARG A 43 10.69 -4.25 -1.67
N THR A 44 9.83 -4.39 -2.67
CA THR A 44 9.02 -3.28 -3.21
C THR A 44 8.07 -2.75 -2.14
N PHE A 45 7.36 -3.62 -1.45
CA PHE A 45 6.44 -3.25 -0.38
C PHE A 45 7.15 -2.48 0.74
N GLU A 46 8.31 -2.96 1.18
CA GLU A 46 9.13 -2.30 2.20
C GLU A 46 9.59 -0.91 1.75
N ALA A 47 10.15 -0.79 0.54
CA ALA A 47 10.64 0.46 0.00
C ALA A 47 9.53 1.50 -0.19
N VAL A 48 8.38 1.09 -0.75
CA VAL A 48 7.22 1.98 -0.96
C VAL A 48 6.63 2.40 0.38
N SER A 49 6.44 1.47 1.32
CA SER A 49 5.91 1.80 2.65
C SER A 49 6.80 2.80 3.38
N ALA A 50 8.12 2.60 3.34
CA ALA A 50 9.09 3.54 3.91
C ALA A 50 8.98 4.94 3.29
N ALA A 51 8.84 5.02 1.96
CA ALA A 51 8.66 6.29 1.27
C ALA A 51 7.38 7.03 1.68
N TYR A 52 6.25 6.33 1.79
CA TYR A 52 5.01 6.94 2.27
C TYR A 52 5.12 7.44 3.72
N MET A 53 5.73 6.64 4.61
CA MET A 53 5.95 7.06 6.01
C MET A 53 6.88 8.27 6.10
N ALA A 54 7.97 8.31 5.30
CA ALA A 54 8.88 9.45 5.23
C ALA A 54 8.17 10.72 4.71
N CYS A 55 7.17 10.56 3.84
CA CYS A 55 6.30 11.64 3.40
C CYS A 55 5.20 12.00 4.44
N GLY A 56 5.19 11.41 5.64
CA GLY A 56 4.24 11.72 6.71
C GLY A 56 2.83 11.16 6.51
N TYR A 57 2.68 10.10 5.70
CA TYR A 57 1.42 9.36 5.60
C TYR A 57 1.31 8.30 6.70
N GLU A 58 0.08 8.00 7.10
CA GLU A 58 -0.24 6.91 8.01
C GLU A 58 -0.66 5.67 7.20
N LEU A 59 0.07 4.58 7.37
CA LEU A 59 -0.21 3.34 6.67
C LEU A 59 -1.21 2.48 7.43
N ILE A 60 -2.31 2.12 6.77
CA ILE A 60 -3.31 1.18 7.28
C ILE A 60 -3.12 -0.14 6.55
N THR A 61 -2.61 -1.14 7.27
CA THR A 61 -2.49 -2.50 6.71
C THR A 61 -3.87 -3.13 6.59
N VAL A 62 -4.26 -3.49 5.37
CA VAL A 62 -5.50 -4.21 5.11
C VAL A 62 -5.33 -5.68 5.49
N PRO A 63 -6.20 -6.26 6.33
CA PRO A 63 -6.05 -7.63 6.79
C PRO A 63 -6.20 -8.65 5.65
N ARG A 64 -5.48 -9.77 5.77
CA ARG A 64 -5.54 -10.93 4.87
C ARG A 64 -6.73 -11.81 5.20
N VAL A 65 -7.92 -11.29 4.94
CA VAL A 65 -9.22 -11.93 5.21
C VAL A 65 -10.03 -12.05 3.92
N THR A 66 -11.26 -12.54 4.00
CA THR A 66 -12.12 -12.67 2.82
C THR A 66 -12.35 -11.33 2.13
N VAL A 67 -12.73 -11.35 0.85
CA VAL A 67 -13.01 -10.13 0.10
C VAL A 67 -14.09 -9.28 0.78
N GLU A 68 -15.16 -9.91 1.27
CA GLU A 68 -16.26 -9.20 1.94
C GLU A 68 -15.79 -8.47 3.20
N GLU A 69 -14.99 -9.15 4.04
CA GLU A 69 -14.43 -8.54 5.25
C GLU A 69 -13.44 -7.42 4.92
N ARG A 70 -12.65 -7.56 3.85
CA ARG A 70 -11.74 -6.51 3.37
C ARG A 70 -12.50 -5.28 2.90
N VAL A 71 -13.58 -5.45 2.15
CA VAL A 71 -14.45 -4.35 1.71
C VAL A 71 -15.02 -3.63 2.93
N ARG A 72 -15.58 -4.37 3.88
CA ARG A 72 -16.12 -3.81 5.13
C ARG A 72 -15.05 -3.05 5.91
N PHE A 73 -13.83 -3.58 6.02
CA PHE A 73 -12.71 -2.93 6.69
C PHE A 73 -12.32 -1.62 6.01
N VAL A 74 -12.17 -1.61 4.69
CA VAL A 74 -11.76 -0.42 3.92
C VAL A 74 -12.83 0.67 4.01
N LEU A 75 -14.10 0.33 3.79
CA LEU A 75 -15.19 1.30 3.83
C LEU A 75 -15.35 1.91 5.23
N LYS A 76 -15.26 1.10 6.29
CA LYS A 76 -15.27 1.59 7.68
C LYS A 76 -14.11 2.54 7.96
N LYS A 77 -12.89 2.21 7.52
CA LYS A 77 -11.71 3.06 7.70
C LYS A 77 -11.75 4.34 6.85
N ALA A 78 -12.44 4.30 5.72
CA ALA A 78 -12.68 5.47 4.86
C ALA A 78 -13.86 6.34 5.33
N GLY A 79 -14.61 5.94 6.36
CA GLY A 79 -15.80 6.66 6.85
C GLY A 79 -17.01 6.58 5.92
N LEU A 80 -17.09 5.53 5.10
CA LEU A 80 -18.18 5.28 4.14
C LEU A 80 -19.18 4.21 4.62
N LEU A 81 -18.95 3.67 5.82
CA LEU A 81 -19.72 2.63 6.52
C LEU A 81 -19.59 2.85 8.02
#